data_AF-A0A6B8MFD1-F1
#
_entry.id   AF-A0A6B8MFD1-F1
#
_cell.length_a   1.000
_cell.length_b   1.000
_cell.length_c   1.000
_cell.angle_alpha   90.00
_cell.angle_beta   90.00
_cell.angle_gamma   90.00
#
_symmetry.space_group_name_H-M   'P 1'
#
loop_
_entity.id
_entity.type
_entity.pdbx_description
1 polymer ?
#
loop_
_entity_poly.entity_id
_entity_poly.type
_entity_poly.pdbx_seq_one_letter_code
_entity_poly.pdbx_strand_id
1 'polypeptide(L)'
;MEAFAAIFKELYTSFLLRDFVGKIVPGSILLLAFGSLFTPVPQVVKSATDRTTTHFLALVAGLAWTMVLGLQNTATSLKLWRYYPETDETGAPLSEMNAQILVEQFLQIACQAERQQYERFVVIKEATGNLYISLLLSIPLILVSFFMYEDIATIKSETIGSNIKAVRTVIVIAMAALIVVSLRGMNQEHIHKQYNFAAETLKHLDKHFCNDDGAPKKNTKDEPNVETKTRSVPKPQK
;
A
#
# COMPACT_ATOMS: atom_id res chain seq x y z
N MET A 1 9.58 1.25 31.16
CA MET A 1 8.67 2.00 30.26
C MET A 1 9.18 2.01 28.82
N GLU A 2 10.49 2.07 28.58
CA GLU A 2 11.07 2.06 27.22
C GLU A 2 10.73 0.79 26.41
N ALA A 3 10.74 -0.39 27.03
CA ALA A 3 10.36 -1.64 26.36
C ALA A 3 8.90 -1.65 25.87
N PHE A 4 7.96 -1.09 26.65
CA PHE A 4 6.55 -1.00 26.26
C PHE A 4 6.34 0.01 25.13
N ALA A 5 7.07 1.13 25.15
CA ALA A 5 7.04 2.12 24.07
C ALA A 5 7.62 1.54 22.76
N ALA A 6 8.68 0.72 22.84
CA ALA A 6 9.24 0.03 21.68
C ALA A 6 8.25 -0.99 21.08
N ILE A 7 7.62 -1.82 21.93
CA ILE A 7 6.60 -2.79 21.51
C ILE A 7 5.40 -2.07 20.89
N PHE A 8 4.90 -0.99 21.51
CA PHE A 8 3.78 -0.23 20.98
C PHE A 8 4.14 0.42 19.63
N LYS A 9 5.36 0.93 19.49
CA LYS A 9 5.85 1.51 18.23
C LYS A 9 5.87 0.45 17.13
N GLU A 10 6.45 -0.73 17.36
CA GLU A 10 6.45 -1.82 16.37
C GLU A 10 5.05 -2.34 16.04
N LEU A 11 4.22 -2.57 17.05
CA LEU A 11 2.85 -3.05 16.87
C LEU A 11 2.01 -2.04 16.05
N TYR A 12 2.16 -0.76 16.35
CA TYR A 12 1.44 0.32 15.69
C TYR A 12 1.92 0.54 14.26
N THR A 13 3.25 0.60 14.04
CA THR A 13 3.81 0.93 12.73
C THR A 13 3.82 -0.25 11.75
N SER A 14 4.07 -1.48 12.22
CA SER A 14 4.22 -2.62 11.31
C SER A 14 2.94 -3.44 11.15
N PHE A 15 2.24 -3.77 12.25
CA PHE A 15 1.08 -4.65 12.18
C PHE A 15 -0.21 -3.85 11.94
N LEU A 16 -0.47 -2.86 12.79
CA LEU A 16 -1.73 -2.13 12.77
C LEU A 16 -1.86 -1.28 11.50
N LEU A 17 -0.81 -0.57 11.09
CA LEU A 17 -0.86 0.24 9.87
C LEU A 17 -1.03 -0.63 8.61
N ARG A 18 -0.32 -1.76 8.53
CA ARG A 18 -0.40 -2.70 7.39
C ARG A 18 -1.80 -3.27 7.25
N ASP A 19 -2.36 -3.79 8.33
CA ASP A 19 -3.65 -4.48 8.25
C ASP A 19 -4.81 -3.47 8.21
N PHE A 20 -4.68 -2.31 8.85
CA PHE A 20 -5.67 -1.24 8.76
C PHE A 20 -5.70 -0.59 7.38
N VAL A 21 -4.59 0.01 6.94
CA VAL A 21 -4.52 0.73 5.67
C VAL A 21 -4.53 -0.24 4.49
N GLY A 22 -3.86 -1.39 4.63
CA GLY A 22 -3.71 -2.34 3.53
C GLY A 22 -4.86 -3.30 3.35
N LYS A 23 -5.72 -3.52 4.36
CA LYS A 23 -6.82 -4.50 4.27
C LYS A 23 -8.16 -3.92 4.71
N ILE A 24 -8.24 -3.33 5.90
CA ILE A 24 -9.52 -2.81 6.43
C ILE A 24 -10.05 -1.65 5.58
N VAL A 25 -9.22 -0.67 5.22
CA VAL A 25 -9.66 0.49 4.42
C VAL A 25 -10.16 0.07 3.03
N PRO A 26 -9.38 -0.66 2.20
CA PRO A 26 -9.87 -1.17 0.91
C PRO A 26 -11.13 -2.03 1.05
N GLY A 27 -11.18 -2.90 2.07
CA GLY A 27 -12.34 -3.76 2.31
C GLY A 27 -13.58 -2.99 2.72
N SER A 28 -13.43 -1.90 3.48
CA SER A 28 -14.54 -1.03 3.86
C SER A 28 -15.12 -0.30 2.65
N ILE A 29 -14.26 0.15 1.72
CA ILE A 29 -14.71 0.74 0.44
C ILE A 29 -15.51 -0.28 -0.36
N LEU A 30 -15.03 -1.52 -0.43
CA LEU A 30 -15.70 -2.60 -1.13
C LEU A 30 -17.03 -2.97 -0.48
N LEU A 31 -17.07 -3.12 0.84
CA LEU A 31 -18.31 -3.36 1.58
C LEU A 31 -19.32 -2.24 1.38
N LEU A 32 -18.88 -0.97 1.38
CA LEU A 32 -19.74 0.17 1.09
C LEU A 32 -20.32 0.07 -0.33
N ALA A 33 -19.50 -0.30 -1.32
CA ALA A 33 -19.95 -0.50 -2.70
C ALA A 33 -20.98 -1.63 -2.83
N PHE A 34 -20.78 -2.76 -2.14
CA PHE A 34 -21.77 -3.84 -2.09
C PHE A 34 -23.06 -3.42 -1.37
N GLY A 35 -22.95 -2.75 -0.22
CA GLY A 35 -24.10 -2.20 0.49
C GLY A 35 -24.88 -1.20 -0.35
N SER A 36 -24.19 -0.45 -1.22
CA SER A 36 -24.81 0.51 -2.11
C SER A 36 -25.78 -0.12 -3.10
N LEU A 37 -25.64 -1.41 -3.42
CA LEU A 37 -26.58 -2.11 -4.31
C LEU A 37 -27.97 -2.24 -3.68
N PHE A 38 -28.05 -2.33 -2.35
CA PHE A 38 -29.31 -2.56 -1.62
C PHE A 38 -29.88 -1.31 -0.98
N THR A 39 -29.05 -0.29 -0.76
CA THR A 39 -29.44 0.94 -0.05
C THR A 39 -28.61 2.10 -0.58
N PRO A 40 -29.20 3.29 -0.82
CA PRO A 40 -28.44 4.45 -1.27
C PRO A 40 -27.25 4.77 -0.34
N VAL A 41 -26.08 5.07 -0.92
CA VAL A 41 -24.84 5.34 -0.17
C VAL A 41 -25.04 6.30 1.02
N PRO A 42 -25.75 7.44 0.91
CA PRO A 42 -25.94 8.33 2.05
C PRO A 42 -26.67 7.67 3.23
N GLN A 43 -27.61 6.77 2.96
CA GLN A 43 -28.33 6.03 3.99
C GLN A 43 -27.47 4.94 4.62
N VAL A 44 -26.62 4.27 3.84
CA VAL A 44 -25.64 3.29 4.37
C VAL A 44 -24.67 3.99 5.31
N VAL A 45 -24.11 5.13 4.89
CA VAL A 45 -23.18 5.93 5.71
C VAL A 45 -23.87 6.43 6.97
N LYS A 46 -25.08 6.99 6.86
CA LYS A 46 -25.85 7.46 8.02
C LYS A 46 -26.17 6.32 9.00
N SER A 47 -26.59 5.18 8.50
CA SER A 47 -26.91 4.02 9.34
C SER A 47 -25.66 3.48 10.06
N ALA A 48 -24.52 3.52 9.37
CA ALA A 48 -23.24 3.15 9.96
C ALA A 48 -22.85 4.11 11.07
N THR A 49 -22.99 5.43 10.89
CA THR A 49 -22.63 6.44 11.90
C THR A 49 -23.54 6.43 13.10
N ASP A 50 -24.86 6.33 12.90
CA ASP A 50 -25.86 6.46 13.97
C ASP A 50 -25.88 5.25 14.94
N ARG A 51 -25.40 4.08 14.50
CA ARG A 51 -25.43 2.83 15.27
C ARG A 51 -24.03 2.30 15.63
N THR A 52 -23.03 3.18 15.65
CA THR A 52 -21.64 2.80 15.83
C THR A 52 -21.36 2.32 17.27
N THR A 53 -21.53 1.02 17.54
CA THR A 53 -20.98 0.39 18.74
C THR A 53 -19.58 -0.16 18.44
N THR A 54 -18.71 -0.26 19.45
CA THR A 54 -17.35 -0.84 19.28
C THR A 54 -17.40 -2.25 18.71
N HIS A 55 -18.39 -3.06 19.11
CA HIS A 55 -18.60 -4.41 18.58
C HIS A 55 -18.99 -4.40 17.10
N PHE A 56 -19.86 -3.47 16.70
CA PHE A 56 -20.22 -3.30 15.30
C PHE A 56 -19.01 -2.87 14.44
N LEU A 57 -18.19 -1.93 14.94
CA LEU A 57 -16.95 -1.55 14.26
C LEU A 57 -15.99 -2.72 14.11
N ALA A 58 -15.79 -3.51 15.17
CA ALA A 58 -14.94 -4.70 15.13
C ALA A 58 -15.46 -5.73 14.12
N LEU A 59 -16.78 -5.94 14.05
CA LEU A 59 -17.42 -6.82 13.07
C LEU A 59 -17.20 -6.32 11.63
N VAL A 60 -17.46 -5.04 11.36
CA VAL A 60 -17.26 -4.44 10.03
C VAL A 60 -15.79 -4.50 9.63
N ALA A 61 -14.87 -4.20 10.54
CA ALA A 61 -13.43 -4.30 10.29
C ALA A 61 -12.99 -5.74 9.98
N GLY A 62 -13.49 -6.72 10.73
CA GLY A 62 -13.25 -8.14 10.47
C GLY A 62 -13.76 -8.59 9.11
N LEU A 63 -14.99 -8.21 8.76
CA LEU A 63 -15.58 -8.50 7.44
C LEU A 63 -14.79 -7.85 6.30
N ALA A 64 -14.42 -6.57 6.45
CA ALA A 64 -13.61 -5.85 5.48
C ALA A 64 -12.27 -6.56 5.24
N TRP A 65 -11.60 -6.95 6.33
CA TRP A 65 -10.33 -7.65 6.28
C TRP A 65 -10.44 -9.01 5.58
N THR A 66 -11.42 -9.84 5.96
CA THR A 66 -11.64 -11.16 5.35
C THR A 66 -11.97 -11.07 3.87
N MET A 67 -12.80 -10.09 3.49
CA MET A 67 -13.18 -9.85 2.11
C MET A 67 -11.98 -9.51 1.23
N VAL A 68 -11.08 -8.65 1.72
CA VAL A 68 -9.87 -8.28 0.98
C VAL A 68 -8.91 -9.46 0.84
N LEU A 69 -8.76 -10.30 1.86
CA LEU A 69 -7.95 -11.52 1.71
C LEU A 69 -8.50 -12.48 0.65
N GLY A 70 -9.82 -12.70 0.64
CA GLY A 70 -10.45 -13.51 -0.40
C GLY A 70 -10.25 -12.92 -1.80
N LEU A 71 -10.35 -11.59 -1.89
CA LEU A 71 -10.13 -10.86 -3.13
C LEU A 71 -8.67 -10.93 -3.61
N GLN A 72 -7.71 -10.76 -2.70
CA GLN A 72 -6.28 -10.86 -2.96
C GLN A 72 -5.95 -12.25 -3.53
N ASN A 73 -6.41 -13.34 -2.89
CA ASN A 73 -6.20 -14.70 -3.37
C ASN A 73 -6.81 -14.94 -4.76
N THR A 74 -8.00 -14.38 -5.00
CA THR A 74 -8.68 -14.47 -6.29
C THR A 74 -7.92 -13.69 -7.37
N ALA A 75 -7.45 -12.48 -7.06
CA ALA A 75 -6.69 -11.64 -7.98
C ALA A 75 -5.33 -12.25 -8.34
N THR A 76 -4.66 -12.91 -7.40
CA THR A 76 -3.46 -13.70 -7.68
C THR A 76 -3.77 -14.84 -8.64
N SER A 77 -4.84 -15.60 -8.39
CA SER A 77 -5.25 -16.73 -9.24
C SER A 77 -5.57 -16.28 -10.67
N LEU A 78 -6.15 -15.08 -10.83
CA LEU A 78 -6.45 -14.46 -12.13
C LEU A 78 -5.25 -13.74 -12.77
N LYS A 79 -4.06 -13.76 -12.14
CA LYS A 79 -2.86 -13.01 -12.56
C LYS A 79 -3.07 -11.49 -12.68
N LEU A 80 -4.11 -10.96 -12.04
CA LEU A 80 -4.35 -9.51 -11.93
C LEU A 80 -3.38 -8.87 -10.93
N TRP A 81 -2.91 -9.65 -9.96
CA TRP A 81 -1.90 -9.27 -9.00
C TRP A 81 -0.81 -10.34 -8.91
N ARG A 82 0.45 -9.92 -8.98
CA ARG A 82 1.63 -10.76 -8.77
C ARG A 82 2.40 -10.36 -7.52
N TYR A 83 2.95 -11.35 -6.82
CA TYR A 83 3.79 -11.10 -5.65
C TYR A 83 5.21 -10.66 -6.04
N TYR A 84 5.68 -11.12 -7.20
CA TYR A 84 7.03 -10.94 -7.73
C TYR A 84 7.00 -10.35 -9.14
N PRO A 85 8.09 -9.68 -9.59
CA PRO A 85 8.17 -9.18 -10.96
C PRO A 85 8.28 -10.32 -11.97
N GLU A 86 7.86 -10.06 -13.21
CA GLU A 86 7.92 -11.06 -14.31
C GLU A 86 9.31 -11.20 -14.90
N THR A 87 10.13 -10.17 -14.74
CA THR A 87 11.48 -10.07 -15.29
C THR A 87 12.45 -9.64 -14.22
N ASP A 88 13.70 -10.06 -14.34
CA ASP A 88 14.79 -9.58 -13.50
C ASP A 88 15.31 -8.20 -13.96
N GLU A 89 16.36 -7.71 -13.30
CA GLU A 89 17.01 -6.42 -13.62
C GLU A 89 17.59 -6.36 -15.04
N THR A 90 17.88 -7.51 -15.65
CA THR A 90 18.39 -7.62 -17.03
C THR A 90 17.28 -7.71 -18.06
N GLY A 91 16.02 -7.78 -17.62
CA GLY A 91 14.85 -8.00 -18.47
C GLY A 91 14.63 -9.47 -18.83
N ALA A 92 15.40 -10.40 -18.26
CA ALA A 92 15.22 -11.83 -18.48
C ALA A 92 14.00 -12.34 -17.70
N PRO A 93 13.25 -13.33 -18.22
CA PRO A 93 12.07 -13.87 -17.56
C PRO A 93 12.45 -14.49 -16.21
N LEU A 94 11.73 -14.09 -15.16
CA LEU A 94 11.95 -14.55 -13.79
C LEU A 94 10.85 -15.53 -13.39
N SER A 95 11.24 -16.75 -13.04
CA SER A 95 10.32 -17.73 -12.45
C SER A 95 9.93 -17.30 -11.03
N GLU A 96 8.65 -17.45 -10.66
CA GLU A 96 8.17 -17.16 -9.30
C GLU A 96 8.94 -17.94 -8.23
N MET A 97 9.35 -19.18 -8.55
CA MET A 97 10.17 -20.01 -7.65
C MET A 97 11.55 -19.38 -7.40
N ASN A 98 12.19 -18.84 -8.44
CA ASN A 98 13.50 -18.19 -8.29
C ASN A 98 13.39 -16.90 -7.47
N ALA A 99 12.32 -16.13 -7.70
CA ALA A 99 12.05 -14.91 -6.94
C ALA A 99 11.82 -15.22 -5.45
N GLN A 100 11.07 -16.29 -5.15
CA GLN A 100 10.83 -16.74 -3.79
C GLN A 100 12.13 -17.18 -3.10
N ILE A 101 12.95 -18.01 -3.75
CA ILE A 101 14.24 -18.46 -3.18
C ILE A 101 15.14 -17.27 -2.86
N LEU A 102 15.22 -16.26 -3.74
CA LEU A 102 16.01 -15.06 -3.50
C LEU A 102 15.50 -14.29 -2.28
N VAL A 103 14.18 -14.13 -2.15
CA VAL A 103 13.58 -13.45 -0.99
C VAL A 103 13.81 -14.24 0.30
N GLU A 104 13.69 -15.57 0.27
CA GLU A 104 13.98 -16.42 1.43
C GLU A 104 15.46 -16.30 1.86
N GLN A 105 16.39 -16.29 0.91
CA GLN A 105 17.81 -16.06 1.18
C GLN A 105 18.04 -14.67 1.79
N PHE A 106 17.43 -13.63 1.22
CA PHE A 106 17.49 -12.28 1.78
C PHE A 106 16.98 -12.26 3.23
N LEU A 107 15.82 -12.87 3.51
CA LEU A 107 15.24 -12.87 4.85
C LEU A 107 16.06 -13.66 5.87
N GLN A 108 16.85 -14.64 5.45
CA GLN A 108 17.76 -15.37 6.34
C GLN A 108 19.01 -14.55 6.69
N ILE A 109 19.51 -13.77 5.73
CA ILE A 109 20.85 -13.17 5.80
C ILE A 109 20.81 -11.68 6.18
N ALA A 110 19.81 -10.93 5.71
CA ALA A 110 19.76 -9.47 5.84
C ALA A 110 19.75 -9.00 7.30
N CYS A 111 20.37 -7.85 7.56
CA CYS A 111 20.34 -7.22 8.89
C CYS A 111 18.92 -6.77 9.25
N GLN A 112 18.63 -6.54 10.54
CA GLN A 112 17.31 -6.10 11.01
C GLN A 112 16.83 -4.80 10.33
N ALA A 113 17.72 -3.83 10.11
CA ALA A 113 17.39 -2.58 9.45
C ALA A 113 16.93 -2.79 7.99
N GLU A 114 17.59 -3.69 7.26
CA GLU A 114 17.26 -4.02 5.87
C GLU A 114 15.94 -4.78 5.80
N ARG A 115 15.70 -5.73 6.72
CA ARG A 115 14.42 -6.43 6.84
C ARG A 115 13.27 -5.46 7.10
N GLN A 116 13.48 -4.48 8.00
CA GLN A 116 12.46 -3.47 8.26
C GLN A 116 12.17 -2.59 7.02
N GLN A 117 13.20 -2.24 6.25
CA GLN A 117 13.01 -1.51 4.99
C GLN A 117 12.27 -2.36 3.94
N TYR A 118 12.61 -3.64 3.83
CA TYR A 118 11.92 -4.60 2.97
C TYR A 118 10.44 -4.75 3.36
N GLU A 119 10.15 -4.89 4.65
CA GLU A 119 8.78 -4.95 5.17
C GLU A 119 7.97 -3.72 4.79
N ARG A 120 8.55 -2.51 4.84
CA ARG A 120 7.86 -1.30 4.40
C ARG A 120 7.46 -1.37 2.92
N PHE A 121 8.33 -1.89 2.06
CA PHE A 121 7.97 -2.11 0.65
C PHE A 121 6.84 -3.11 0.49
N VAL A 122 6.85 -4.20 1.27
CA VAL A 122 5.77 -5.19 1.28
C VAL A 122 4.44 -4.55 1.68
N VAL A 123 4.42 -3.76 2.75
CA VAL A 123 3.21 -3.08 3.24
C VAL A 123 2.66 -2.11 2.20
N ILE A 124 3.51 -1.30 1.58
CA ILE A 124 3.09 -0.33 0.55
C ILE A 124 2.57 -1.06 -0.70
N LYS A 125 3.28 -2.12 -1.13
CA LYS A 125 2.84 -2.97 -2.24
C LYS A 125 1.47 -3.58 -1.97
N GLU A 126 1.28 -4.16 -0.78
CA GLU A 126 0.01 -4.77 -0.40
C GLU A 126 -1.12 -3.75 -0.34
N ALA A 127 -0.89 -2.60 0.30
CA ALA A 127 -1.91 -1.57 0.42
C ALA A 127 -2.33 -1.01 -0.95
N THR A 128 -1.37 -0.72 -1.82
CA THR A 128 -1.66 -0.24 -3.19
C THR A 128 -2.37 -1.29 -4.04
N GLY A 129 -1.96 -2.56 -3.95
CA GLY A 129 -2.59 -3.67 -4.69
C GLY A 129 -4.02 -3.96 -4.22
N ASN A 130 -4.23 -4.06 -2.90
CA ASN A 130 -5.56 -4.26 -2.31
C ASN A 130 -6.51 -3.10 -2.63
N LEU A 131 -6.03 -1.85 -2.53
CA LEU A 131 -6.83 -0.68 -2.89
C LEU A 131 -7.17 -0.65 -4.38
N TYR A 132 -6.20 -0.96 -5.26
CA TYR A 132 -6.42 -1.06 -6.70
C TYR A 132 -7.57 -2.02 -7.04
N ILE A 133 -7.52 -3.26 -6.53
CA ILE A 133 -8.53 -4.28 -6.86
C ILE A 133 -9.87 -3.93 -6.21
N SER A 134 -9.85 -3.43 -4.97
CA SER A 134 -11.08 -3.02 -4.28
C SER A 134 -11.78 -1.89 -5.04
N LEU A 135 -11.05 -0.88 -5.53
CA LEU A 135 -11.62 0.19 -6.35
C LEU A 135 -12.09 -0.30 -7.71
N LEU A 136 -11.31 -1.18 -8.37
CA LEU A 136 -11.67 -1.77 -9.65
C LEU A 136 -13.04 -2.46 -9.60
N LEU A 137 -13.35 -3.14 -8.48
CA LEU A 137 -14.66 -3.74 -8.25
C LEU A 137 -15.71 -2.76 -7.74
N SER A 138 -15.33 -1.84 -6.85
CA SER A 138 -16.26 -0.92 -6.20
C SER A 138 -16.87 0.10 -7.16
N ILE A 139 -16.09 0.62 -8.11
CA ILE A 139 -16.53 1.67 -9.03
C ILE A 139 -17.72 1.20 -9.89
N PRO A 140 -17.66 0.05 -10.59
CA PRO A 140 -18.81 -0.47 -11.32
C PRO A 140 -20.05 -0.67 -10.45
N LEU A 141 -19.89 -1.20 -9.22
CA LEU A 141 -21.03 -1.44 -8.32
C LEU A 141 -21.70 -0.13 -7.89
N ILE A 142 -20.91 0.89 -7.56
CA ILE A 142 -21.43 2.22 -7.21
C ILE A 142 -22.12 2.86 -8.41
N LEU A 143 -21.58 2.71 -9.62
CA LEU A 143 -22.24 3.21 -10.83
C LEU A 143 -23.57 2.52 -11.08
N VAL A 144 -23.63 1.20 -10.96
CA VAL A 144 -24.88 0.44 -11.07
C VAL A 144 -25.91 0.92 -10.02
N SER A 145 -25.49 1.04 -8.76
CA SER A 145 -26.32 1.60 -7.69
C SER A 145 -26.86 2.98 -8.05
N PHE A 146 -25.97 3.88 -8.52
CA PHE A 146 -26.35 5.24 -8.91
C PHE A 146 -27.45 5.25 -9.97
N PHE A 147 -27.31 4.45 -11.03
CA PHE A 147 -28.35 4.34 -12.07
C PHE A 147 -29.66 3.72 -11.55
N MET A 148 -29.59 2.71 -10.66
CA MET A 148 -30.79 2.08 -10.08
C MET A 148 -31.62 3.05 -9.23
N TYR A 149 -30.99 3.95 -8.47
CA TYR A 149 -31.70 4.87 -7.58
C TYR A 149 -32.02 6.22 -8.21
N GLU A 150 -31.31 6.66 -9.26
CA GLU A 150 -31.64 7.91 -9.97
C GLU A 150 -32.96 7.81 -10.76
N ASP A 151 -33.30 6.65 -11.33
CA ASP A 151 -34.54 6.46 -12.09
C ASP A 151 -35.81 6.67 -11.25
N ILE A 152 -35.74 6.45 -9.93
CA ILE A 152 -36.87 6.64 -9.02
C ILE A 152 -37.11 8.14 -8.72
N ALA A 153 -36.05 8.96 -8.72
CA ALA A 153 -36.13 10.37 -8.33
C ALA A 153 -36.37 11.32 -9.51
N THR A 154 -36.00 10.93 -10.73
CA THR A 154 -35.85 11.86 -11.87
C THR A 154 -37.08 11.94 -12.80
N ILE A 155 -38.12 11.13 -12.57
CA ILE A 155 -39.39 11.20 -13.34
C ILE A 155 -40.13 12.56 -13.16
N LYS A 156 -39.72 13.42 -12.22
CA LYS A 156 -40.48 14.63 -11.84
C LYS A 156 -39.88 16.01 -12.15
N SER A 157 -38.65 16.18 -12.66
CA SER A 157 -38.15 17.55 -12.90
C SER A 157 -37.18 17.72 -14.08
N GLU A 158 -37.64 18.53 -15.04
CA GLU A 158 -36.95 19.42 -16.01
C GLU A 158 -35.58 19.03 -16.63
N THR A 159 -35.59 19.11 -17.96
CA THR A 159 -34.56 18.75 -18.95
C THR A 159 -33.22 19.50 -18.81
N ILE A 160 -33.17 20.64 -18.12
CA ILE A 160 -31.96 21.48 -18.03
C ILE A 160 -31.01 20.99 -16.92
N GLY A 161 -31.53 20.42 -15.84
CA GLY A 161 -30.71 19.86 -14.75
C GLY A 161 -29.96 18.58 -15.12
N SER A 162 -30.38 17.91 -16.20
CA SER A 162 -29.84 16.61 -16.63
C SER A 162 -28.39 16.70 -17.13
N ASN A 163 -28.07 17.72 -17.93
CA ASN A 163 -26.74 17.87 -18.53
C ASN A 163 -25.64 18.11 -17.47
N ILE A 164 -25.92 18.90 -16.43
CA ILE A 164 -24.94 19.19 -15.37
C ILE A 164 -24.63 17.92 -14.55
N LYS A 165 -25.65 17.11 -14.24
CA LYS A 165 -25.46 15.83 -13.54
C LYS A 165 -24.65 14.84 -14.36
N ALA A 166 -24.92 14.76 -15.67
CA ALA A 166 -24.17 13.90 -16.59
C ALA A 166 -22.70 14.31 -16.64
N VAL A 167 -22.40 15.60 -16.83
CA VAL A 167 -21.01 16.12 -16.84
C VAL A 167 -20.30 15.83 -15.52
N ARG A 168 -20.94 16.06 -14.37
CA ARG A 168 -20.36 15.74 -13.05
C ARG A 168 -20.04 14.26 -12.92
N THR A 169 -20.95 13.40 -13.37
CA THR A 169 -20.77 11.93 -13.30
C THR A 169 -19.61 11.47 -14.18
N VAL A 170 -19.51 12.00 -15.40
CA VAL A 170 -18.37 11.74 -16.30
C VAL A 170 -17.05 12.17 -15.67
N ILE A 171 -16.98 13.36 -15.06
CA ILE A 171 -15.77 13.84 -14.36
C ILE A 171 -15.39 12.88 -13.22
N VAL A 172 -16.34 12.47 -12.39
CA VAL A 172 -16.09 11.53 -11.28
C VAL A 172 -15.57 10.18 -11.80
N ILE A 173 -16.19 9.63 -12.86
CA ILE A 173 -15.73 8.38 -13.48
C ILE A 173 -14.31 8.53 -14.03
N ALA A 174 -14.02 9.63 -14.72
CA ALA A 174 -12.68 9.89 -15.27
C ALA A 174 -11.62 9.98 -14.17
N MET A 175 -11.91 10.69 -13.07
CA MET A 175 -11.01 10.75 -11.91
C MET A 175 -10.81 9.39 -11.26
N ALA A 176 -11.88 8.60 -11.09
CA ALA A 176 -11.82 7.28 -10.51
C ALA A 176 -10.97 6.33 -11.38
N ALA A 177 -11.15 6.37 -12.71
CA ALA A 177 -10.33 5.61 -13.66
C ALA A 177 -8.85 6.02 -13.59
N LEU A 178 -8.55 7.32 -13.52
CA LEU A 178 -7.18 7.83 -13.37
C LEU A 178 -6.52 7.33 -12.08
N ILE A 179 -7.26 7.33 -10.96
CA ILE A 179 -6.77 6.80 -9.68
C ILE A 179 -6.47 5.30 -9.81
N VAL A 180 -7.37 4.51 -10.40
CA VAL A 180 -7.19 3.06 -10.58
C VAL A 180 -5.96 2.76 -11.45
N VAL A 181 -5.77 3.50 -12.56
CA VAL A 181 -4.59 3.33 -13.43
C VAL A 181 -3.31 3.72 -12.69
N SER A 182 -3.32 4.83 -11.95
CA SER A 182 -2.18 5.28 -11.15
C SER A 182 -1.80 4.26 -10.08
N LEU A 183 -2.79 3.70 -9.38
CA LEU A 183 -2.56 2.67 -8.35
C LEU A 183 -1.98 1.38 -8.93
N ARG A 184 -2.43 0.97 -10.12
CA ARG A 184 -1.84 -0.18 -10.83
C ARG A 184 -0.36 0.07 -11.15
N GLY A 185 -0.02 1.24 -11.69
CA GLY A 185 1.36 1.62 -11.99
C GLY A 185 2.24 1.65 -10.74
N MET A 186 1.76 2.30 -9.67
CA MET A 186 2.47 2.32 -8.38
C MET A 186 2.68 0.93 -7.80
N ASN A 187 1.66 0.06 -7.85
CA ASN A 187 1.78 -1.32 -7.36
C ASN A 187 2.87 -2.09 -8.12
N GLN A 188 2.90 -1.97 -9.46
CA GLN A 188 3.94 -2.59 -10.29
C GLN A 188 5.33 -2.04 -9.98
N GLU A 189 5.48 -0.72 -9.80
CA GLU A 189 6.75 -0.11 -9.44
C GLU A 189 7.24 -0.61 -8.06
N HIS A 190 6.33 -0.73 -7.09
CA HIS A 190 6.67 -1.23 -5.75
C HIS A 190 7.02 -2.72 -5.73
N ILE A 191 6.43 -3.55 -6.60
CA ILE A 191 6.86 -4.94 -6.81
C ILE A 191 8.34 -4.99 -7.21
N HIS A 192 8.75 -4.17 -8.19
CA HIS A 192 10.13 -4.13 -8.67
C HIS A 192 11.08 -3.57 -7.60
N LYS A 193 10.71 -2.47 -6.93
CA LYS A 193 11.51 -1.89 -5.84
C LYS A 193 11.78 -2.89 -4.71
N GLN A 194 10.75 -3.64 -4.30
CA GLN A 194 10.89 -4.67 -3.27
C GLN A 194 11.88 -5.77 -3.70
N TYR A 195 11.73 -6.26 -4.94
CA TYR A 195 12.58 -7.34 -5.46
C TYR A 195 14.03 -6.87 -5.66
N ASN A 196 14.23 -5.74 -6.33
CA ASN A 196 15.56 -5.18 -6.59
C ASN A 196 16.30 -4.87 -5.28
N PHE A 197 15.59 -4.36 -4.26
CA PHE A 197 16.19 -4.13 -2.94
C PHE A 197 16.76 -5.43 -2.35
N ALA A 198 16.00 -6.53 -2.37
CA ALA A 198 16.47 -7.82 -1.89
C ALA A 198 17.65 -8.36 -2.72
N ALA A 199 17.59 -8.22 -4.05
CA ALA A 199 18.63 -8.68 -4.96
C ALA A 199 19.95 -7.89 -4.80
N GLU A 200 19.86 -6.57 -4.67
CA GLU A 200 20.98 -5.67 -4.48
C GLU A 200 21.67 -5.90 -3.13
N THR A 201 20.89 -6.05 -2.04
CA THR A 201 21.44 -6.40 -0.72
C THR A 201 22.23 -7.71 -0.75
N LEU A 202 21.71 -8.75 -1.42
CA LEU A 202 22.43 -10.03 -1.55
C LEU A 202 23.72 -9.92 -2.38
N LYS A 203 23.75 -9.08 -3.42
CA LYS A 203 24.97 -8.83 -4.22
C LYS A 203 26.06 -8.10 -3.43
N HIS A 204 25.68 -7.25 -2.47
CA HIS A 204 26.63 -6.46 -1.68
C HIS A 204 27.04 -7.11 -0.37
N LEU A 205 26.52 -8.29 -0.08
CA LEU A 205 26.69 -8.96 1.20
C LEU A 205 28.14 -9.34 1.51
N ASP A 206 28.96 -9.64 0.48
CA ASP A 206 30.40 -9.89 0.63
C ASP A 206 31.17 -8.73 1.29
N LYS A 207 30.57 -7.53 1.34
CA LYS A 207 31.18 -6.31 1.88
C LYS A 207 30.59 -5.84 3.21
N HIS A 208 29.45 -6.39 3.63
CA HIS A 208 28.69 -5.89 4.79
C HIS A 208 28.35 -7.03 5.75
N PHE A 209 29.28 -7.37 6.65
CA PHE A 209 28.93 -8.12 7.85
C PHE A 209 28.24 -7.18 8.86
N CYS A 210 27.00 -7.48 9.24
CA CYS A 210 26.34 -6.79 10.36
C CYS A 210 27.22 -6.92 11.62
N ASN A 211 27.32 -5.87 12.45
CA ASN A 211 27.78 -6.05 13.83
C ASN A 211 26.73 -6.83 14.63
N ASP A 212 27.14 -7.47 15.74
CA ASP A 212 26.24 -8.18 16.66
C ASP A 212 25.10 -7.28 17.17
N ASP A 213 25.30 -5.96 17.15
CA ASP A 213 24.33 -4.94 17.55
C ASP A 213 23.27 -4.64 16.46
N GLY A 214 23.30 -5.34 15.32
CA GLY A 214 22.43 -5.08 14.16
C GLY A 214 22.77 -3.79 13.39
N ALA A 215 23.79 -3.06 13.80
CA ALA A 215 24.30 -1.87 13.11
C ALA A 215 25.26 -2.25 11.98
N PRO A 216 25.25 -1.54 10.83
CA PRO A 216 26.23 -1.77 9.78
C PRO A 216 27.65 -1.47 10.30
N LYS A 217 28.59 -2.41 10.11
CA LYS A 217 30.01 -2.18 10.40
C LYS A 217 30.48 -0.96 9.61
N LYS A 218 30.76 0.16 10.29
CA LYS A 218 31.49 1.27 9.68
C LYS A 218 32.86 0.74 9.28
N ASN A 219 33.13 0.65 7.97
CA ASN A 219 34.44 0.30 7.45
C ASN A 219 35.45 1.35 7.93
N THR A 220 36.16 1.05 9.01
CA THR A 220 37.13 1.95 9.65
C THR A 220 38.45 2.04 8.88
N LYS A 221 38.50 1.52 7.64
CA LYS A 221 39.74 1.45 6.85
C LYS A 221 39.93 2.59 5.85
N ASP A 222 38.91 3.43 5.63
CA ASP A 222 38.98 4.53 4.65
C ASP A 222 38.68 5.91 5.28
N GLU A 223 39.07 6.16 6.53
CA GLU A 223 39.32 7.55 6.94
C GLU A 223 40.74 7.93 6.49
N PRO A 224 40.92 8.61 5.35
CA PRO A 224 42.19 9.27 5.08
C PRO A 224 42.45 10.21 6.24
N ASN A 225 43.65 10.15 6.78
CA ASN A 225 44.17 11.04 7.81
C ASN A 225 44.04 12.49 7.29
N VAL A 226 42.89 13.13 7.49
CA VAL A 226 42.70 14.56 7.21
C VAL A 226 43.39 15.29 8.34
N GLU A 227 44.71 15.42 8.20
CA GLU A 227 45.53 16.33 8.98
C GLU A 227 44.83 17.68 9.03
N THR A 228 44.34 18.01 10.22
CA THR A 228 43.62 19.25 10.49
C THR A 228 44.63 20.39 10.42
N LYS A 229 44.86 20.91 9.21
CA LYS A 229 45.69 22.09 9.00
C LYS A 229 44.92 23.32 9.48
N THR A 230 45.08 23.64 10.75
CA THR A 230 44.58 24.83 11.44
C THR A 230 45.00 26.09 10.66
N ARG A 231 44.09 26.64 9.86
CA ARG A 231 44.31 27.91 9.17
C ARG A 231 43.94 29.04 10.14
N SER A 232 44.96 29.67 10.71
CA SER A 232 44.84 30.87 11.52
C SER A 232 44.17 32.01 10.73
N VAL A 233 43.02 32.46 11.22
CA VAL A 233 42.30 33.64 10.69
C VAL A 233 43.02 34.91 11.16
N PRO A 234 43.33 35.88 10.27
CA PRO A 234 43.94 37.14 10.68
C PRO A 234 42.91 38.08 11.32
N LYS A 235 43.33 38.74 12.41
CA LYS A 235 42.55 39.77 13.11
C LYS A 235 42.31 41.00 12.21
N PRO A 236 41.13 41.63 12.27
CA PRO A 236 40.87 42.89 11.57
C PRO A 236 41.66 44.03 12.23
N GLN A 237 42.32 44.84 11.40
CA GLN A 237 42.89 46.14 11.79
C GLN A 237 41.79 47.20 11.79
N LYS A 238 41.91 48.14 12.74
CA LYS A 238 40.97 49.21 13.08
C LYS A 238 40.79 50.23 11.98
#